data_AF-A0A413VQA5-F1
#
_entry.id   AF-A0A413VQA5-F1
#
_cell.length_a   1.000
_cell.length_b   1.000
_cell.length_c   1.000
_cell.angle_alpha   90.00
_cell.angle_beta   90.00
_cell.angle_gamma   90.00
#
_symmetry.space_group_name_H-M   'P 1'
#
loop_
_entity.id
_entity.type
_entity.pdbx_description
1 polymer ?
#
loop_
_entity_poly.entity_id
_entity_poly.type
_entity_poly.pdbx_seq_one_letter_code
_entity_poly.pdbx_strand_id
1 'polypeptide(L)'
;MEKKKKRRRHRGLRFLILVMGVLIACGVYQYREYGNIKDVMLKLIGQDPVIYQHVSEEIGEMDGKFYYQQLSEEEQTVYQELLQGLLDHVEQIYVHSQKPERVNELLVYVLNDYPEIFWSDGTASSTAYSGFQNYTSVMPGYLYTKEECEKKKTQIDMEVSECLSGISENASDYEKILYDYEYIVNQVDYDDAAEDNQNICSVFIGKKSVCAGYSKAMQYLMEKQGLFCTYVTGEVTESFSDGDGHKIPHAWNLVKCDGNYYYVDVTWGDPIFQESEEEAENVMDDEIRDNISYDYMLCDDDELFRTHTPDLEVELPDCTKMDLNYYVVNGMYYTEYDGQTALKAMNQVISARETKVVLKYSDESVYKTAKEDILNNEVKRAAQNLAQWYHLTEVSYSYIDDKKMNKITIFWKYS
;
A
#
# COMPACT_ATOMS: atom_id res chain seq x y z
N MET A 1 63.14 10.77 62.77
CA MET A 1 61.65 10.74 62.61
C MET A 1 61.17 10.63 61.15
N GLU A 2 62.00 10.90 60.14
CA GLU A 2 61.59 10.91 58.71
C GLU A 2 61.32 9.55 58.06
N LYS A 3 62.06 8.48 58.42
CA LYS A 3 61.85 7.15 57.82
C LYS A 3 60.46 6.54 58.11
N LYS A 4 59.84 6.87 59.26
CA LYS A 4 58.47 6.45 59.60
C LYS A 4 57.39 7.20 58.79
N LYS A 5 57.62 8.48 58.43
CA LYS A 5 56.72 9.30 57.60
C LYS A 5 56.70 8.82 56.13
N LYS A 6 57.86 8.49 55.55
CA LYS A 6 57.97 7.95 54.17
C LYS A 6 57.30 6.56 54.02
N ARG A 7 57.43 5.67 55.01
CA ARG A 7 56.78 4.34 55.02
C ARG A 7 55.25 4.41 55.14
N ARG A 8 54.71 5.34 55.94
CA ARG A 8 53.25 5.57 56.04
C ARG A 8 52.66 6.11 54.72
N ARG A 9 53.36 7.02 54.05
CA ARG A 9 52.93 7.61 52.77
C ARG A 9 52.88 6.57 51.63
N HIS A 10 53.85 5.66 51.56
CA HIS A 10 53.82 4.54 50.61
C HIS A 10 52.74 3.50 50.91
N ARG A 11 52.40 3.26 52.18
CA ARG A 11 51.29 2.36 52.54
C ARG A 11 49.93 2.94 52.15
N GLY A 12 49.71 4.24 52.40
CA GLY A 12 48.49 4.93 51.96
C GLY A 12 48.34 4.94 50.44
N LEU A 13 49.42 5.21 49.70
CA LEU A 13 49.41 5.17 48.23
C LEU A 13 49.15 3.75 47.69
N ARG A 14 49.77 2.71 48.28
CA ARG A 14 49.52 1.32 47.90
C ARG A 14 48.10 0.87 48.20
N PHE A 15 47.53 1.30 49.33
CA PHE A 15 46.12 1.04 49.66
C PHE A 15 45.19 1.70 48.65
N LEU A 16 45.47 2.95 48.26
CA LEU A 16 44.67 3.69 47.30
C LEU A 16 44.71 3.08 45.90
N ILE A 17 45.89 2.62 45.45
CA ILE A 17 46.05 1.88 44.18
C ILE A 17 45.28 0.55 44.21
N LEU A 18 45.29 -0.15 45.36
CA LEU A 18 44.62 -1.43 45.50
C LEU A 18 43.09 -1.27 45.49
N VAL A 19 42.57 -0.24 46.16
CA VAL A 19 41.14 0.13 46.10
C VAL A 19 40.73 0.52 44.68
N MET A 20 41.55 1.32 43.99
CA MET A 20 41.28 1.72 42.60
C MET A 20 41.30 0.50 41.66
N GLY A 21 42.24 -0.43 41.86
CA GLY A 21 42.32 -1.68 41.09
C GLY A 21 41.12 -2.60 41.32
N VAL A 22 40.60 -2.68 42.55
CA VAL A 22 39.37 -3.44 42.85
C VAL A 22 38.15 -2.76 42.22
N LEU A 23 38.04 -1.43 42.27
CA LEU A 23 36.94 -0.71 41.62
C LEU A 23 36.96 -0.86 40.10
N ILE A 24 38.14 -0.83 39.48
CA ILE A 24 38.30 -1.07 38.04
C ILE A 24 37.95 -2.52 37.70
N ALA A 25 38.42 -3.50 38.49
CA ALA A 25 38.10 -4.91 38.27
C ALA A 25 36.60 -5.21 38.43
N CYS A 26 35.94 -4.61 39.43
CA CYS A 26 34.49 -4.69 39.60
C CYS A 26 33.76 -4.00 38.45
N GLY A 27 34.19 -2.81 38.02
CA GLY A 27 33.60 -2.10 36.89
C GLY A 27 33.75 -2.87 35.56
N VAL A 28 34.91 -3.49 35.32
CA VAL A 28 35.16 -4.33 34.14
C VAL A 28 34.34 -5.62 34.20
N TYR A 29 34.22 -6.26 35.37
CA TYR A 29 33.40 -7.46 35.55
C TYR A 29 31.92 -7.16 35.30
N GLN A 30 31.38 -6.10 35.91
CA GLN A 30 30.01 -5.67 35.70
C GLN A 30 29.77 -5.25 34.25
N TYR A 31 30.69 -4.52 33.62
CA TYR A 31 30.56 -4.18 32.19
C TYR A 31 30.54 -5.43 31.30
N ARG A 32 31.30 -6.47 31.64
CA ARG A 32 31.30 -7.75 30.91
C ARG A 32 30.01 -8.55 31.05
N GLU A 33 29.33 -8.41 32.18
CA GLU A 33 28.08 -9.13 32.49
C GLU A 33 26.86 -8.41 31.89
N TYR A 34 26.87 -7.08 31.82
CA TYR A 34 25.72 -6.27 31.40
C TYR A 34 25.88 -5.58 30.03
N GLY A 35 27.08 -5.54 29.45
CA GLY A 35 27.31 -4.96 28.12
C GLY A 35 27.21 -3.42 28.04
N ASN A 36 26.55 -2.76 28.98
CA ASN A 36 26.37 -1.30 29.02
C ASN A 36 26.58 -0.70 30.42
N ILE A 37 27.27 0.44 30.50
CA ILE A 37 27.52 1.19 31.74
C ILE A 37 26.22 1.68 32.39
N LYS A 38 25.17 1.96 31.61
CA LYS A 38 23.86 2.39 32.14
C LYS A 38 23.17 1.30 32.96
N ASP A 39 23.21 0.04 32.51
CA ASP A 39 22.59 -1.09 33.21
C ASP A 39 23.33 -1.42 34.51
N VAL A 40 24.66 -1.28 34.49
CA VAL A 40 25.50 -1.39 35.69
C VAL A 40 25.14 -0.30 36.70
N MET A 41 24.96 0.94 36.26
CA MET A 41 24.54 2.06 37.12
C MET A 41 23.16 1.86 37.72
N LEU A 42 22.20 1.35 36.94
CA LEU A 42 20.84 1.01 37.39
C LEU A 42 20.85 -0.04 38.51
N LYS A 43 21.58 -1.13 38.32
CA LYS A 43 21.71 -2.15 39.38
C LYS A 43 22.40 -1.63 40.62
N LEU A 44 23.37 -0.72 40.49
CA LEU A 44 24.04 -0.08 41.64
C LEU A 44 23.10 0.80 42.47
N ILE A 45 22.05 1.36 41.87
CA ILE A 45 21.01 2.13 42.58
C ILE A 45 19.77 1.30 42.93
N GLY A 46 19.82 -0.04 42.74
CA GLY A 46 18.74 -0.96 43.08
C GLY A 46 17.56 -0.94 42.11
N GLN A 47 17.76 -0.50 40.87
CA GLN A 47 16.78 -0.55 39.78
C GLN A 47 17.19 -1.62 38.76
N ASP A 48 16.22 -2.41 38.28
CA ASP A 48 16.46 -3.34 37.19
C ASP A 48 16.43 -2.60 35.84
N PRO A 49 17.33 -2.94 34.90
CA PRO A 49 17.33 -2.34 33.57
C PRO A 49 16.10 -2.77 32.77
N VAL A 50 15.61 -1.85 31.94
CA VAL A 50 14.52 -2.10 31.00
C VAL A 50 15.05 -3.03 29.92
N ILE A 51 14.32 -4.12 29.68
CA ILE A 51 14.63 -5.05 28.60
C ILE A 51 13.83 -4.60 27.38
N TYR A 52 14.51 -3.89 26.49
CA TYR A 52 13.96 -3.49 25.20
C TYR A 52 13.67 -4.70 24.32
N GLN A 53 12.77 -4.56 23.35
CA GLN A 53 12.43 -5.64 22.44
C GLN A 53 13.68 -6.05 21.64
N HIS A 54 14.02 -7.34 21.71
CA HIS A 54 15.21 -7.85 21.05
C HIS A 54 14.95 -8.05 19.56
N VAL A 55 15.55 -7.22 18.71
CA VAL A 55 15.48 -7.35 17.25
C VAL A 55 16.39 -8.48 16.75
N SER A 56 15.84 -9.41 15.97
CA SER A 56 16.60 -10.49 15.34
C SER A 56 17.47 -10.00 14.17
N GLU A 57 18.56 -10.72 13.86
CA GLU A 57 19.44 -10.37 12.73
C GLU A 57 18.72 -10.43 11.37
N GLU A 58 17.66 -11.24 11.24
CA GLU A 58 16.85 -11.38 10.01
C GLU A 58 16.05 -10.12 9.68
N ILE A 59 15.68 -9.31 10.67
CA ILE A 59 15.02 -8.01 10.47
C ILE A 59 16.05 -6.93 10.04
N GLY A 60 17.35 -7.20 10.11
CA GLY A 60 18.39 -6.21 9.78
C GLY A 60 18.44 -5.80 8.30
N GLU A 61 17.98 -6.65 7.39
CA GLU A 61 17.93 -6.36 5.94
C GLU A 61 16.48 -6.00 5.53
N MET A 62 16.17 -4.69 5.52
CA MET A 62 14.85 -4.14 5.13
C MET A 62 14.88 -3.43 3.77
N ASP A 63 15.65 -3.97 2.84
CA ASP A 63 15.68 -3.46 1.46
C ASP A 63 14.27 -3.55 0.85
N GLY A 64 13.80 -2.42 0.30
CA GLY A 64 12.51 -2.34 -0.39
C GLY A 64 11.31 -1.87 0.44
N LYS A 65 11.42 -1.71 1.77
CA LYS A 65 10.34 -1.18 2.62
C LYS A 65 10.30 0.36 2.60
N PHE A 66 9.20 0.92 2.10
CA PHE A 66 9.12 2.34 1.74
C PHE A 66 9.09 3.23 2.98
N TYR A 67 8.20 2.96 3.94
CA TYR A 67 8.06 3.82 5.12
C TYR A 67 9.31 3.74 6.00
N TYR A 68 9.90 2.55 6.16
CA TYR A 68 11.16 2.37 6.87
C TYR A 68 12.32 3.22 6.32
N GLN A 69 12.39 3.39 4.99
CA GLN A 69 13.44 4.19 4.33
C GLN A 69 13.30 5.69 4.56
N GLN A 70 12.13 6.16 4.98
CA GLN A 70 11.88 7.58 5.30
C GLN A 70 12.29 7.95 6.74
N LEU A 71 12.67 6.95 7.55
CA LEU A 71 12.93 7.14 8.98
C LEU A 71 14.38 7.51 9.27
N SER A 72 14.58 8.29 10.34
CA SER A 72 15.91 8.49 10.93
C SER A 72 16.44 7.20 11.58
N GLU A 73 17.76 7.07 11.77
CA GLU A 73 18.38 5.88 12.40
C GLU A 73 17.75 5.55 13.79
N GLU A 74 17.38 6.58 14.56
CA GLU A 74 16.72 6.43 15.85
C GLU A 74 15.31 5.84 15.70
N GLU A 75 14.53 6.33 14.72
CA GLU A 75 13.17 5.84 14.44
C GLU A 75 13.19 4.45 13.79
N GLN A 76 14.20 4.15 12.97
CA GLN A 76 14.41 2.82 12.39
C GLN A 76 14.62 1.77 13.48
N THR A 77 15.35 2.12 14.56
CA THR A 77 15.50 1.23 15.72
C THR A 77 14.14 0.93 16.36
N VAL A 78 13.34 1.98 16.61
CA VAL A 78 12.00 1.84 17.21
C VAL A 78 11.08 1.03 16.29
N TYR A 79 11.12 1.28 14.99
CA TYR A 79 10.36 0.55 13.98
C TYR A 79 10.67 -0.95 14.02
N GLN A 80 11.95 -1.33 14.06
CA GLN A 80 12.38 -2.72 14.14
C GLN A 80 11.91 -3.41 15.44
N GLU A 81 11.94 -2.68 16.55
CA GLU A 81 11.43 -3.17 17.84
C GLU A 81 9.93 -3.42 17.79
N LEU A 82 9.16 -2.51 17.18
CA LEU A 82 7.73 -2.68 16.97
C LEU A 82 7.43 -3.89 16.08
N LEU A 83 8.11 -3.97 14.93
CA LEU A 83 7.98 -5.09 13.98
C LEU A 83 8.27 -6.42 14.66
N GLN A 84 9.40 -6.55 15.36
CA GLN A 84 9.73 -7.79 16.05
C GLN A 84 8.70 -8.13 17.12
N GLY A 85 8.24 -7.15 17.90
CA GLY A 85 7.22 -7.40 18.93
C GLY A 85 5.90 -7.90 18.33
N LEU A 86 5.48 -7.34 17.18
CA LEU A 86 4.31 -7.79 16.43
C LEU A 86 4.48 -9.22 15.89
N LEU A 87 5.65 -9.56 15.35
CA LEU A 87 5.97 -10.90 14.84
C LEU A 87 6.03 -11.95 15.95
N ASP A 88 6.57 -11.58 17.11
CA ASP A 88 6.61 -12.46 18.28
C ASP A 88 5.24 -12.63 18.95
N HIS A 89 4.31 -11.71 18.66
CA HIS A 89 2.98 -11.58 19.28
C HIS A 89 3.08 -11.31 20.79
N VAL A 90 3.96 -10.38 21.19
CA VAL A 90 4.12 -10.01 22.61
C VAL A 90 3.04 -9.00 23.02
N GLU A 91 2.53 -9.14 24.25
CA GLU A 91 1.51 -8.23 24.81
C GLU A 91 2.06 -6.81 25.07
N GLN A 92 3.36 -6.69 25.31
CA GLN A 92 4.00 -5.44 25.70
C GLN A 92 5.39 -5.33 25.05
N ILE A 93 5.59 -4.28 24.28
CA ILE A 93 6.84 -3.96 23.58
C ILE A 93 7.48 -2.76 24.27
N TYR A 94 8.77 -2.85 24.62
CA TYR A 94 9.53 -1.73 25.17
C TYR A 94 10.46 -1.19 24.10
N VAL A 95 10.28 0.09 23.73
CA VAL A 95 11.01 0.72 22.63
C VAL A 95 11.89 1.88 23.07
N HIS A 96 12.98 2.14 22.32
CA HIS A 96 13.94 3.21 22.55
C HIS A 96 13.42 4.61 22.16
N SER A 97 12.25 5.01 22.65
CA SER A 97 11.64 6.33 22.40
C SER A 97 11.03 6.94 23.66
N GLN A 98 10.80 8.25 23.66
CA GLN A 98 10.01 8.95 24.67
C GLN A 98 8.81 9.70 24.09
N LYS A 99 8.51 9.47 22.82
CA LYS A 99 7.46 10.17 22.07
C LYS A 99 6.35 9.17 21.76
N PRO A 100 5.42 8.90 22.69
CA PRO A 100 4.45 7.83 22.54
C PRO A 100 3.54 8.03 21.31
N GLU A 101 3.24 9.28 20.95
CA GLU A 101 2.48 9.61 19.73
C GLU A 101 3.26 9.18 18.47
N ARG A 102 4.54 9.56 18.38
CA ARG A 102 5.40 9.14 17.26
C ARG A 102 5.61 7.63 17.22
N VAL A 103 5.66 6.96 18.37
CA VAL A 103 5.75 5.49 18.41
C VAL A 103 4.49 4.84 17.83
N ASN A 104 3.30 5.40 18.07
CA ASN A 104 2.06 4.91 17.46
C ASN A 104 2.04 5.16 15.94
N GLU A 105 2.55 6.30 15.47
CA GLU A 105 2.72 6.54 14.02
C GLU A 105 3.68 5.52 13.38
N LEU A 106 4.82 5.21 14.04
CA LEU A 106 5.75 4.20 13.57
C LEU A 106 5.14 2.79 13.56
N LEU A 107 4.22 2.48 14.48
CA LEU A 107 3.46 1.23 14.44
C LEU A 107 2.60 1.15 13.17
N VAL A 108 1.94 2.24 12.79
CA VAL A 108 1.18 2.31 11.53
C VAL A 108 2.10 2.13 10.33
N TYR A 109 3.30 2.73 10.34
CA TYR A 109 4.27 2.55 9.26
C TYR A 109 4.70 1.09 9.11
N VAL A 110 4.90 0.37 10.23
CA VAL A 110 5.15 -1.08 10.17
C VAL A 110 4.00 -1.80 9.46
N LEU A 111 2.75 -1.47 9.75
CA LEU A 111 1.60 -2.14 9.14
C LEU A 111 1.36 -1.73 7.67
N ASN A 112 1.82 -0.55 7.25
CA ASN A 112 1.78 -0.12 5.86
C ASN A 112 2.88 -0.79 5.02
N ASP A 113 4.05 -1.05 5.62
CA ASP A 113 5.14 -1.78 4.96
C ASP A 113 4.93 -3.31 5.01
N TYR A 114 4.19 -3.85 5.98
CA TYR A 114 4.00 -5.29 6.18
C TYR A 114 2.52 -5.72 6.19
N PRO A 115 1.87 -5.79 5.01
CA PRO A 115 0.46 -6.18 4.90
C PRO A 115 0.16 -7.60 5.43
N GLU A 116 1.17 -8.46 5.57
CA GLU A 116 1.06 -9.78 6.18
C GLU A 116 0.77 -9.76 7.68
N ILE A 117 0.99 -8.64 8.37
CA ILE A 117 0.67 -8.46 9.79
C ILE A 117 -0.80 -8.07 9.93
N PHE A 118 -1.69 -8.97 9.52
CA PHE A 118 -3.14 -8.76 9.56
C PHE A 118 -3.74 -8.87 10.97
N TRP A 119 -2.95 -9.30 11.96
CA TRP A 119 -3.41 -9.52 13.33
C TRP A 119 -3.34 -8.29 14.23
N SER A 120 -2.90 -7.15 13.71
CA SER A 120 -2.96 -5.87 14.42
C SER A 120 -3.72 -4.84 13.59
N ASP A 121 -4.54 -4.02 14.27
CA ASP A 121 -5.33 -2.94 13.66
C ASP A 121 -4.63 -1.58 13.71
N GLY A 122 -3.36 -1.54 14.17
CA GLY A 122 -2.59 -0.31 14.34
C GLY A 122 -2.97 0.52 15.55
N THR A 123 -4.00 0.12 16.32
CA THR A 123 -4.27 0.74 17.61
C THR A 123 -3.22 0.31 18.63
N ALA A 124 -2.86 1.19 19.55
CA ALA A 124 -1.97 0.85 20.64
C ALA A 124 -2.16 1.75 21.85
N SER A 125 -1.98 1.19 23.04
CA SER A 125 -1.80 1.96 24.28
C SER A 125 -0.31 2.15 24.54
N SER A 126 0.14 3.41 24.50
CA SER A 126 1.55 3.77 24.65
C SER A 126 1.76 4.66 25.86
N THR A 127 2.68 4.26 26.75
CA THR A 127 3.05 5.04 27.94
C THR A 127 4.55 5.31 27.94
N ALA A 128 4.94 6.59 27.96
CA ALA A 128 6.32 7.00 28.02
C ALA A 128 6.83 7.07 29.47
N TYR A 129 8.06 6.60 29.67
CA TYR A 129 8.76 6.62 30.95
C TYR A 129 10.05 7.44 30.83
N SER A 130 10.31 8.24 31.86
CA SER A 130 11.49 9.08 31.97
C SER A 130 12.26 8.72 33.24
N GLY A 131 13.58 8.59 33.13
CA GLY A 131 14.42 8.20 34.26
C GLY A 131 15.88 8.02 33.87
N PHE A 132 16.54 7.01 34.45
CA PHE A 132 17.90 6.62 34.04
C PHE A 132 17.92 5.96 32.67
N GLN A 133 16.83 5.28 32.31
CA GLN A 133 16.50 4.80 30.97
C GLN A 133 15.19 5.42 30.53
N ASN A 134 15.21 5.86 29.29
CA ASN A 134 14.12 6.53 28.62
C ASN A 134 13.54 5.53 27.64
N TYR A 135 12.23 5.27 27.72
CA TYR A 135 11.58 4.26 26.89
C TYR A 135 10.06 4.50 26.84
N THR A 136 9.43 3.89 25.84
CA THR A 136 7.97 3.82 25.75
C THR A 136 7.57 2.35 25.85
N SER A 137 6.56 2.07 26.67
CA SER A 137 5.85 0.80 26.68
C SER A 137 4.68 0.88 25.72
N VAL A 138 4.59 -0.06 24.78
CA VAL A 138 3.54 -0.16 23.77
C VAL A 138 2.79 -1.45 23.98
N MET A 139 1.46 -1.38 24.04
CA MET A 139 0.58 -2.54 24.02
C MET A 139 -0.22 -2.50 22.71
N PRO A 140 0.18 -3.26 21.69
CA PRO A 140 -0.53 -3.28 20.41
C PRO A 140 -1.96 -3.83 20.55
N GLY A 141 -2.87 -3.30 19.75
CA GLY A 141 -4.18 -3.90 19.52
C GLY A 141 -4.01 -5.15 18.66
N TYR A 142 -4.35 -6.31 19.22
CA TYR A 142 -4.39 -7.57 18.49
C TYR A 142 -5.82 -8.00 18.22
N LEU A 143 -6.10 -8.36 16.98
CA LEU A 143 -7.40 -8.84 16.52
C LEU A 143 -7.59 -10.33 16.81
N TYR A 144 -6.50 -11.10 16.85
CA TYR A 144 -6.55 -12.55 17.00
C TYR A 144 -5.48 -13.07 17.97
N THR A 145 -5.73 -14.26 18.48
CA THR A 145 -4.72 -15.05 19.19
C THR A 145 -3.66 -15.58 18.23
N LYS A 146 -2.47 -15.91 18.75
CA LYS A 146 -1.36 -16.48 17.96
C LYS A 146 -1.77 -17.73 17.15
N GLU A 147 -2.60 -18.60 17.73
CA GLU A 147 -3.09 -19.81 17.05
C GLU A 147 -4.02 -19.47 15.86
N GLU A 148 -4.87 -18.46 16.01
CA GLU A 148 -5.74 -17.98 14.93
C GLU A 148 -4.93 -17.31 13.81
N CYS A 149 -3.88 -16.55 14.16
CA CYS A 149 -2.94 -15.99 13.19
C CYS A 149 -2.30 -17.08 12.33
N GLU A 150 -1.80 -18.17 12.94
CA GLU A 150 -1.17 -19.29 12.21
C GLU A 150 -2.16 -19.98 11.25
N LYS A 151 -3.41 -20.15 11.67
CA LYS A 151 -4.47 -20.72 10.81
C LYS A 151 -4.82 -19.81 9.64
N LYS A 152 -5.08 -18.52 9.88
CA LYS A 152 -5.40 -17.54 8.83
C LYS A 152 -4.23 -17.38 7.86
N LYS A 153 -2.98 -17.34 8.36
CA LYS A 153 -1.77 -17.30 7.53
C LYS A 153 -1.67 -18.51 6.60
N THR A 154 -1.94 -19.71 7.10
CA THR A 154 -1.93 -20.92 6.27
C THR A 154 -2.98 -20.84 5.14
N GLN A 155 -4.17 -20.30 5.41
CA GLN A 155 -5.20 -20.12 4.38
C GLN A 155 -4.79 -19.08 3.33
N ILE A 156 -4.23 -17.96 3.76
CA ILE A 156 -3.71 -16.92 2.87
C ILE A 156 -2.58 -17.47 2.00
N ASP A 157 -1.62 -18.18 2.60
CA ASP A 157 -0.49 -18.78 1.87
C ASP A 157 -0.97 -19.78 0.80
N MET A 158 -2.03 -20.55 1.09
CA MET A 158 -2.65 -21.45 0.11
C MET A 158 -3.30 -20.68 -1.05
N GLU A 159 -4.14 -19.68 -0.75
CA GLU A 159 -4.84 -18.88 -1.76
C GLU A 159 -3.85 -18.13 -2.66
N VAL A 160 -2.83 -17.51 -2.05
CA VAL A 160 -1.78 -16.77 -2.78
C VAL A 160 -0.95 -17.72 -3.63
N SER A 161 -0.62 -18.91 -3.13
CA SER A 161 0.09 -19.90 -3.94
C SER A 161 -0.75 -20.39 -5.11
N GLU A 162 -2.06 -20.52 -4.96
CA GLU A 162 -2.96 -20.89 -6.05
C GLU A 162 -3.05 -19.77 -7.10
N CYS A 163 -3.26 -18.53 -6.66
CA CYS A 163 -3.24 -17.33 -7.51
C CYS A 163 -1.93 -17.25 -8.31
N LEU A 164 -0.78 -17.22 -7.64
CA LEU A 164 0.51 -17.03 -8.31
C LEU A 164 0.91 -18.21 -9.21
N SER A 165 0.25 -19.36 -9.12
CA SER A 165 0.43 -20.47 -10.07
C SER A 165 -0.16 -20.18 -11.46
N GLY A 166 -1.05 -19.19 -11.57
CA GLY A 166 -1.69 -18.78 -12.82
C GLY A 166 -0.84 -17.87 -13.71
N ILE A 167 0.28 -17.35 -13.21
CA ILE A 167 1.21 -16.48 -13.94
C ILE A 167 2.63 -17.08 -13.99
N SER A 168 3.36 -16.78 -15.06
CA SER A 168 4.75 -17.22 -15.19
C SER A 168 5.68 -16.39 -14.30
N GLU A 169 6.61 -17.05 -13.62
CA GLU A 169 7.71 -16.36 -12.90
C GLU A 169 8.53 -15.42 -13.81
N ASN A 170 8.59 -15.73 -15.12
CA ASN A 170 9.31 -14.95 -16.14
C ASN A 170 8.44 -13.88 -16.82
N ALA A 171 7.18 -13.70 -16.38
CA ALA A 171 6.37 -12.58 -16.83
C ALA A 171 7.07 -11.25 -16.49
N SER A 172 6.90 -10.28 -17.37
CA SER A 172 7.36 -8.90 -17.19
C SER A 172 6.70 -8.24 -15.97
N ASP A 173 7.29 -7.15 -15.47
CA ASP A 173 6.71 -6.35 -14.39
C ASP A 173 5.27 -5.94 -14.74
N TYR A 174 5.04 -5.45 -15.96
CA TYR A 174 3.70 -5.05 -16.44
C TYR A 174 2.70 -6.21 -16.39
N GLU A 175 3.06 -7.39 -16.89
CA GLU A 175 2.18 -8.56 -16.91
C GLU A 175 1.83 -9.03 -15.49
N LYS A 176 2.78 -8.97 -14.56
CA LYS A 176 2.56 -9.33 -13.15
C LYS A 176 1.61 -8.36 -12.45
N ILE A 177 1.83 -7.05 -12.64
CA ILE A 177 0.97 -6.01 -12.05
C ILE A 177 -0.45 -6.14 -12.62
N LEU A 178 -0.60 -6.33 -13.93
CA LEU A 178 -1.91 -6.49 -14.56
C LEU A 178 -2.63 -7.75 -14.06
N TYR A 179 -1.90 -8.86 -13.92
CA TYR A 179 -2.45 -10.11 -13.39
C TYR A 179 -2.94 -9.96 -11.95
N ASP A 180 -2.14 -9.36 -11.07
CA ASP A 180 -2.52 -9.15 -9.66
C ASP A 180 -3.73 -8.21 -9.56
N TYR A 181 -3.75 -7.15 -10.38
CA TYR A 181 -4.86 -6.20 -10.49
C TYR A 181 -6.17 -6.90 -10.88
N GLU A 182 -6.16 -7.60 -12.01
CA GLU A 182 -7.35 -8.31 -12.50
C GLU A 182 -7.76 -9.45 -11.57
N TYR A 183 -6.81 -10.16 -10.95
CA TYR A 183 -7.13 -11.22 -9.99
C TYR A 183 -7.91 -10.65 -8.79
N ILE A 184 -7.45 -9.55 -8.19
CA ILE A 184 -8.13 -8.95 -7.04
C ILE A 184 -9.52 -8.45 -7.45
N VAL A 185 -9.61 -7.67 -8.55
CA VAL A 185 -10.89 -7.11 -9.02
C VAL A 185 -11.92 -8.20 -9.33
N ASN A 186 -11.49 -9.33 -9.91
CA ASN A 186 -12.42 -10.40 -10.28
C ASN A 186 -12.80 -11.34 -9.11
N GLN A 187 -12.06 -11.31 -8.00
CA GLN A 187 -12.25 -12.25 -6.89
C GLN A 187 -12.80 -11.59 -5.62
N VAL A 188 -12.85 -10.26 -5.57
CA VAL A 188 -13.24 -9.50 -4.38
C VAL A 188 -14.35 -8.53 -4.76
N ASP A 189 -15.44 -8.54 -3.99
CA ASP A 189 -16.49 -7.51 -4.09
C ASP A 189 -16.26 -6.40 -3.07
N TYR A 190 -16.45 -5.14 -3.46
CA TYR A 190 -16.42 -4.02 -2.52
C TYR A 190 -17.60 -4.11 -1.51
N ASP A 191 -17.29 -4.11 -0.20
CA ASP A 191 -18.27 -4.22 0.89
C ASP A 191 -17.73 -3.57 2.18
N ASP A 192 -18.29 -2.42 2.55
CA ASP A 192 -17.91 -1.66 3.76
C ASP A 192 -18.32 -2.33 5.07
N ALA A 193 -19.18 -3.35 5.02
CA ALA A 193 -19.62 -4.14 6.15
C ALA A 193 -18.87 -5.48 6.27
N ALA A 194 -17.92 -5.77 5.38
CA ALA A 194 -17.14 -7.00 5.42
C ALA A 194 -16.30 -7.13 6.71
N GLU A 195 -16.20 -8.36 7.21
CA GLU A 195 -15.28 -8.69 8.30
C GLU A 195 -13.84 -8.49 7.84
N ASP A 196 -12.97 -7.99 8.73
CA ASP A 196 -11.54 -7.79 8.47
C ASP A 196 -11.22 -6.85 7.28
N ASN A 197 -12.17 -5.99 6.87
CA ASN A 197 -12.08 -5.18 5.63
C ASN A 197 -10.90 -4.19 5.56
N GLN A 198 -10.13 -4.02 6.65
CA GLN A 198 -8.91 -3.21 6.71
C GLN A 198 -7.61 -4.00 6.49
N ASN A 199 -7.68 -5.30 6.20
CA ASN A 199 -6.52 -6.17 6.05
C ASN A 199 -6.72 -7.28 4.99
N ILE A 200 -5.64 -8.01 4.69
CA ILE A 200 -5.61 -9.02 3.63
C ILE A 200 -6.49 -10.26 3.88
N CYS A 201 -6.98 -10.51 5.10
CA CYS A 201 -7.91 -11.60 5.36
C CYS A 201 -9.23 -11.41 4.62
N SER A 202 -9.73 -10.18 4.57
CA SER A 202 -10.98 -9.86 3.87
C SER A 202 -10.90 -10.15 2.37
N VAL A 203 -9.71 -10.02 1.77
CA VAL A 203 -9.45 -10.35 0.36
C VAL A 203 -9.22 -11.83 0.15
N PHE A 204 -8.22 -12.44 0.79
CA PHE A 204 -7.83 -13.82 0.48
C PHE A 204 -8.73 -14.89 1.12
N ILE A 205 -9.47 -14.54 2.19
CA ILE A 205 -10.39 -15.46 2.87
C ILE A 205 -11.84 -15.01 2.66
N GLY A 206 -12.13 -13.74 2.94
CA GLY A 206 -13.49 -13.19 2.91
C GLY A 206 -14.06 -12.94 1.51
N LYS A 207 -13.20 -12.72 0.52
CA LYS A 207 -13.55 -12.32 -0.86
C LYS A 207 -14.42 -11.05 -0.94
N LYS A 208 -14.34 -10.20 0.08
CA LYS A 208 -15.06 -8.93 0.19
C LYS A 208 -14.29 -7.94 1.02
N SER A 209 -14.13 -6.69 0.57
CA SER A 209 -13.25 -5.75 1.28
C SER A 209 -13.53 -4.28 0.94
N VAL A 210 -12.71 -3.38 1.48
CA VAL A 210 -12.64 -1.96 1.08
C VAL A 210 -11.23 -1.59 0.62
N CYS A 211 -11.02 -0.32 0.27
CA CYS A 211 -9.76 0.19 -0.29
C CYS A 211 -8.49 -0.26 0.45
N ALA A 212 -8.53 -0.31 1.78
CA ALA A 212 -7.43 -0.81 2.59
C ALA A 212 -7.06 -2.27 2.30
N GLY A 213 -8.04 -3.18 2.21
CA GLY A 213 -7.77 -4.59 1.93
C GLY A 213 -7.34 -4.84 0.48
N TYR A 214 -7.95 -4.15 -0.50
CA TYR A 214 -7.55 -4.23 -1.91
C TYR A 214 -6.08 -3.83 -2.09
N SER A 215 -5.70 -2.67 -1.58
CA SER A 215 -4.36 -2.11 -1.75
C SER A 215 -3.29 -2.91 -0.99
N LYS A 216 -3.62 -3.45 0.20
CA LYS A 216 -2.72 -4.36 0.93
C LYS A 216 -2.57 -5.72 0.25
N ALA A 217 -3.64 -6.24 -0.37
CA ALA A 217 -3.56 -7.49 -1.13
C ALA A 217 -2.69 -7.33 -2.38
N MET A 218 -2.81 -6.20 -3.09
CA MET A 218 -1.95 -5.85 -4.23
C MET A 218 -0.49 -5.79 -3.81
N GLN A 219 -0.19 -5.06 -2.72
CA GLN A 219 1.15 -5.02 -2.16
C GLN A 219 1.67 -6.42 -1.83
N TYR A 220 0.86 -7.23 -1.15
CA TYR A 220 1.26 -8.57 -0.74
C TYR A 220 1.58 -9.48 -1.94
N LEU A 221 0.75 -9.50 -2.99
CA LEU A 221 1.01 -10.30 -4.19
C LEU A 221 2.26 -9.82 -4.94
N MET A 222 2.41 -8.50 -5.13
CA MET A 222 3.57 -7.93 -5.81
C MET A 222 4.88 -8.21 -5.08
N GLU A 223 4.90 -8.07 -3.75
CA GLU A 223 6.08 -8.37 -2.95
C GLU A 223 6.46 -9.86 -3.02
N LYS A 224 5.48 -10.79 -3.07
CA LYS A 224 5.73 -12.22 -3.30
C LYS A 224 6.37 -12.52 -4.65
N GLN A 225 6.15 -11.63 -5.62
CA GLN A 225 6.76 -11.71 -6.96
C GLN A 225 8.07 -10.92 -7.08
N GLY A 226 8.53 -10.30 -6.00
CA GLY A 226 9.78 -9.52 -5.96
C GLY A 226 9.68 -8.13 -6.57
N LEU A 227 8.46 -7.59 -6.73
CA LEU A 227 8.21 -6.25 -7.25
C LEU A 227 8.04 -5.26 -6.10
N PHE A 228 8.50 -4.03 -6.31
CA PHE A 228 8.23 -2.94 -5.37
C PHE A 228 6.77 -2.49 -5.50
N CYS A 229 6.08 -2.52 -4.36
CA CYS A 229 4.75 -1.96 -4.18
C CYS A 229 4.67 -1.42 -2.75
N THR A 230 4.13 -0.23 -2.57
CA THR A 230 3.83 0.30 -1.23
C THR A 230 2.37 0.71 -1.15
N TYR A 231 1.77 0.45 0.00
CA TYR A 231 0.49 1.02 0.40
C TYR A 231 0.61 2.54 0.52
N VAL A 232 -0.36 3.28 0.02
CA VAL A 232 -0.45 4.74 0.10
C VAL A 232 -1.81 5.12 0.64
N THR A 233 -1.85 6.06 1.57
CA THR A 233 -3.10 6.63 2.11
C THR A 233 -3.27 8.07 1.68
N GLY A 234 -4.51 8.51 1.64
CA GLY A 234 -4.87 9.90 1.40
C GLY A 234 -6.37 10.07 1.30
N GLU A 235 -6.80 10.98 0.45
CA GLU A 235 -8.21 11.32 0.26
C GLU A 235 -8.58 11.29 -1.22
N VAL A 236 -9.82 10.88 -1.51
CA VAL A 236 -10.45 11.05 -2.84
C VAL A 236 -11.58 12.06 -2.79
N THR A 237 -11.84 12.75 -3.90
CA THR A 237 -12.94 13.71 -4.02
C THR A 237 -14.16 13.07 -4.70
N GLU A 238 -15.22 12.78 -3.94
CA GLU A 238 -16.50 12.30 -4.47
C GLU A 238 -17.32 13.45 -5.07
N SER A 239 -17.54 13.40 -6.39
CA SER A 239 -18.36 14.29 -7.22
C SER A 239 -17.98 15.79 -7.27
N PHE A 240 -17.86 16.34 -8.48
CA PHE A 240 -17.67 17.77 -8.74
C PHE A 240 -18.98 18.47 -9.16
N SER A 241 -20.13 17.94 -8.75
CA SER A 241 -21.42 18.47 -9.23
C SER A 241 -21.73 19.86 -8.69
N ASP A 242 -21.18 20.33 -7.56
CA ASP A 242 -21.20 21.75 -7.17
C ASP A 242 -20.17 22.07 -6.04
N GLY A 243 -18.95 22.48 -6.41
CA GLY A 243 -18.19 23.54 -5.71
C GLY A 243 -17.35 23.23 -4.46
N ASP A 244 -17.50 22.08 -3.80
CA ASP A 244 -16.52 21.54 -2.83
C ASP A 244 -16.88 20.06 -2.62
N GLY A 245 -16.20 19.17 -3.36
CA GLY A 245 -16.46 17.74 -3.28
C GLY A 245 -16.14 17.18 -1.89
N HIS A 246 -16.92 16.22 -1.44
CA HIS A 246 -16.65 15.55 -0.17
C HIS A 246 -15.38 14.73 -0.30
N LYS A 247 -14.42 15.00 0.60
CA LYS A 247 -13.19 14.22 0.68
C LYS A 247 -13.40 13.02 1.59
N ILE A 248 -13.02 11.84 1.10
CA ILE A 248 -13.16 10.59 1.83
C ILE A 248 -11.79 9.92 1.93
N PRO A 249 -11.39 9.40 3.11
CA PRO A 249 -10.17 8.63 3.25
C PRO A 249 -10.14 7.46 2.28
N HIS A 250 -9.02 7.29 1.59
CA HIS A 250 -8.83 6.25 0.60
C HIS A 250 -7.42 5.70 0.65
N ALA A 251 -7.22 4.54 0.03
CA ALA A 251 -5.93 3.90 -0.07
C ALA A 251 -5.75 3.25 -1.44
N TRP A 252 -4.53 3.37 -1.96
CA TRP A 252 -4.09 2.85 -3.25
C TRP A 252 -2.63 2.39 -3.15
N ASN A 253 -1.99 2.11 -4.29
CA ASN A 253 -0.61 1.67 -4.34
C ASN A 253 0.26 2.59 -5.20
N LEU A 254 1.51 2.72 -4.78
CA LEU A 254 2.62 3.18 -5.60
C LEU A 254 3.49 1.97 -5.95
N VAL A 255 3.72 1.75 -7.24
CA VAL A 255 4.43 0.58 -7.75
C VAL A 255 5.63 0.99 -8.59
N LYS A 256 6.60 0.08 -8.72
CA LYS A 256 7.71 0.24 -9.68
C LYS A 256 7.57 -0.76 -10.81
N CYS A 257 7.52 -0.27 -12.03
CA CYS A 257 7.40 -1.08 -13.25
C CYS A 257 8.50 -0.67 -14.24
N ASP A 258 9.33 -1.61 -14.68
CA ASP A 258 10.46 -1.36 -15.60
C ASP A 258 11.35 -0.17 -15.16
N GLY A 259 11.56 -0.04 -13.84
CA GLY A 259 12.43 0.95 -13.24
C GLY A 259 11.81 2.33 -12.98
N ASN A 260 10.56 2.59 -13.38
CA ASN A 260 9.86 3.86 -13.12
C ASN A 260 8.72 3.66 -12.12
N TYR A 261 8.32 4.73 -11.45
CA TYR A 261 7.21 4.74 -10.51
C TYR A 261 5.90 5.09 -11.21
N TYR A 262 4.83 4.39 -10.82
CA TYR A 262 3.46 4.61 -11.28
C TYR A 262 2.50 4.35 -10.13
N TYR A 263 1.29 4.90 -10.22
CA TYR A 263 0.22 4.57 -9.31
C TYR A 263 -0.68 3.46 -9.85
N VAL A 264 -1.24 2.70 -8.92
CA VAL A 264 -2.24 1.66 -9.13
C VAL A 264 -3.34 1.82 -8.09
N ASP A 265 -4.59 2.00 -8.53
CA ASP A 265 -5.77 1.89 -7.66
C ASP A 265 -6.64 0.71 -8.11
N VAL A 266 -6.58 -0.36 -7.32
CA VAL A 266 -7.32 -1.62 -7.58
C VAL A 266 -8.79 -1.49 -7.22
N THR A 267 -9.14 -0.67 -6.22
CA THR A 267 -10.52 -0.46 -5.80
C THR A 267 -11.33 0.27 -6.86
N TRP A 268 -10.73 1.27 -7.53
CA TRP A 268 -11.38 1.95 -8.66
C TRP A 268 -11.40 1.11 -9.94
N GLY A 269 -10.77 -0.07 -9.93
CA GLY A 269 -10.96 -1.10 -10.96
C GLY A 269 -12.22 -1.91 -10.79
N ASP A 270 -12.74 -2.00 -9.56
CA ASP A 270 -13.92 -2.78 -9.20
C ASP A 270 -15.21 -2.12 -9.71
N PRO A 271 -15.96 -2.79 -10.61
CA PRO A 271 -17.22 -2.25 -11.13
C PRO A 271 -18.29 -2.01 -10.07
N ILE A 272 -18.30 -2.77 -8.97
CA ILE A 272 -19.26 -2.61 -7.87
C ILE A 272 -19.01 -1.28 -7.16
N PHE A 273 -17.73 -0.95 -6.93
CA PHE A 273 -17.36 0.33 -6.36
C PHE A 273 -17.73 1.49 -7.30
N GLN A 274 -17.45 1.35 -8.60
CA GLN A 274 -17.82 2.37 -9.60
C GLN A 274 -19.34 2.61 -9.66
N GLU A 275 -20.17 1.56 -9.55
CA GLU A 275 -21.63 1.72 -9.51
C GLU A 275 -22.11 2.48 -8.27
N SER A 276 -21.44 2.30 -7.12
CA SER A 276 -21.78 3.03 -5.89
C SER A 276 -21.43 4.53 -5.96
N GLU A 277 -20.43 4.89 -6.77
CA GLU A 277 -19.94 6.26 -6.99
C GLU A 277 -20.70 7.02 -8.10
N GLU A 278 -21.20 6.29 -9.10
CA GLU A 278 -21.93 6.87 -10.21
C GLU A 278 -23.44 6.82 -9.96
N GLU A 279 -24.12 7.99 -10.00
CA GLU A 279 -25.58 8.05 -10.24
C GLU A 279 -25.89 7.61 -11.69
N ALA A 280 -25.52 6.38 -12.05
CA ALA A 280 -25.60 5.84 -13.40
C ALA A 280 -27.06 5.55 -13.77
N GLU A 281 -27.81 6.61 -14.08
CA GLU A 281 -29.06 6.49 -14.82
C GLU A 281 -28.74 5.86 -16.19
N ASN A 282 -29.07 4.58 -16.37
CA ASN A 282 -29.24 3.83 -17.64
C ASN A 282 -28.17 2.80 -18.08
N VAL A 283 -27.40 2.18 -17.19
CA VAL A 283 -26.62 0.96 -17.55
C VAL A 283 -27.36 -0.29 -17.06
N MET A 284 -27.43 -1.34 -17.87
CA MET A 284 -28.07 -2.61 -17.49
C MET A 284 -27.15 -3.37 -16.53
N ASP A 285 -27.70 -3.79 -15.38
CA ASP A 285 -27.07 -4.46 -14.23
C ASP A 285 -26.04 -5.57 -14.61
N ASP A 286 -26.36 -6.39 -15.62
CA ASP A 286 -25.50 -7.51 -16.05
C ASP A 286 -24.23 -7.08 -16.85
N GLU A 287 -24.20 -5.87 -17.44
CA GLU A 287 -23.07 -5.39 -18.25
C GLU A 287 -21.99 -4.67 -17.41
N ILE A 288 -22.31 -4.29 -16.17
CA ILE A 288 -21.41 -3.57 -15.26
C ILE A 288 -20.40 -4.55 -14.63
N ARG A 289 -20.85 -5.73 -14.17
CA ARG A 289 -20.01 -6.68 -13.43
C ARG A 289 -18.79 -7.19 -14.21
N ASP A 290 -18.84 -7.19 -15.55
CA ASP A 290 -17.74 -7.64 -16.42
C ASP A 290 -16.83 -6.48 -16.89
N ASN A 291 -17.00 -5.27 -16.35
CA ASN A 291 -16.35 -4.06 -16.86
C ASN A 291 -15.29 -3.48 -15.92
N ILE A 292 -14.20 -4.22 -15.70
CA ILE A 292 -13.02 -3.71 -15.00
C ILE A 292 -12.61 -2.35 -15.58
N SER A 293 -12.47 -1.35 -14.71
CA SER A 293 -11.87 -0.06 -15.08
C SER A 293 -10.35 -0.15 -14.99
N TYR A 294 -9.65 0.61 -15.84
CA TYR A 294 -8.20 0.65 -15.87
C TYR A 294 -7.67 2.11 -15.80
N ASP A 295 -8.50 3.04 -15.31
CA ASP A 295 -8.16 4.48 -15.25
C ASP A 295 -6.87 4.75 -14.48
N TYR A 296 -6.67 4.06 -13.37
CA TYR A 296 -5.48 4.20 -12.54
C TYR A 296 -4.52 3.03 -12.67
N MET A 297 -4.64 2.21 -13.72
CA MET A 297 -3.68 1.13 -13.95
C MET A 297 -2.40 1.69 -14.56
N LEU A 298 -1.36 1.83 -13.71
CA LEU A 298 -0.05 2.40 -14.05
C LEU A 298 -0.15 3.84 -14.59
N CYS A 299 -0.77 4.72 -13.80
CA CYS A 299 -0.95 6.13 -14.13
C CYS A 299 0.13 7.03 -13.49
N ASP A 300 0.26 8.26 -14.02
CA ASP A 300 1.17 9.29 -13.54
C ASP A 300 0.49 10.23 -12.52
N ASP A 301 1.25 11.21 -12.03
CA ASP A 301 0.78 12.25 -11.11
C ASP A 301 -0.40 13.05 -11.72
N ASP A 302 -0.32 13.38 -13.02
CA ASP A 302 -1.33 14.20 -13.71
C ASP A 302 -2.69 13.49 -13.80
N GLU A 303 -2.72 12.17 -13.99
CA GLU A 303 -3.96 11.38 -13.97
C GLU A 303 -4.43 11.08 -12.55
N LEU A 304 -3.56 10.65 -11.64
CA LEU A 304 -3.96 10.30 -10.26
C LEU A 304 -4.54 11.52 -9.51
N PHE A 305 -3.86 12.67 -9.57
CA PHE A 305 -4.21 13.85 -8.76
C PHE A 305 -5.44 14.63 -9.25
N ARG A 306 -6.10 14.14 -10.31
CA ARG A 306 -7.43 14.65 -10.71
C ARG A 306 -8.49 14.38 -9.65
N THR A 307 -8.29 13.34 -8.85
CA THR A 307 -9.28 12.80 -7.92
C THR A 307 -8.68 12.44 -6.57
N HIS A 308 -7.41 12.03 -6.53
CA HIS A 308 -6.71 11.60 -5.31
C HIS A 308 -5.77 12.68 -4.78
N THR A 309 -5.60 12.72 -3.47
CA THR A 309 -4.60 13.56 -2.80
C THR A 309 -3.91 12.71 -1.73
N PRO A 310 -2.61 12.38 -1.87
CA PRO A 310 -1.89 11.60 -0.86
C PRO A 310 -1.73 12.37 0.45
N ASP A 311 -1.64 11.63 1.56
CA ASP A 311 -1.25 12.20 2.85
C ASP A 311 0.18 12.75 2.79
N LEU A 312 0.41 13.88 3.47
CA LEU A 312 1.68 14.61 3.42
C LEU A 312 2.71 14.13 4.47
N GLU A 313 2.49 12.98 5.09
CA GLU A 313 3.38 12.46 6.14
C GLU A 313 4.72 11.96 5.60
N VAL A 314 4.71 11.44 4.37
CA VAL A 314 5.87 10.88 3.66
C VAL A 314 5.94 11.43 2.24
N GLU A 315 7.16 11.70 1.77
CA GLU A 315 7.36 12.18 0.40
C GLU A 315 7.33 11.00 -0.58
N LEU A 316 6.33 10.98 -1.47
CA LEU A 316 6.22 10.02 -2.55
C LEU A 316 7.14 10.43 -3.72
N PRO A 317 7.80 9.48 -4.39
CA PRO A 317 8.55 9.79 -5.61
C PRO A 317 7.63 10.21 -6.75
N ASP A 318 8.08 11.15 -7.58
CA ASP A 318 7.33 11.64 -8.74
C ASP A 318 7.01 10.50 -9.73
N CYS A 319 5.75 10.44 -10.15
CA CYS A 319 5.28 9.56 -11.21
C CYS A 319 5.07 10.40 -12.47
N THR A 320 6.01 10.34 -13.42
CA THR A 320 6.07 11.29 -14.57
C THR A 320 5.81 10.64 -15.93
N LYS A 321 5.41 9.37 -15.96
CA LYS A 321 5.30 8.58 -17.18
C LYS A 321 3.94 7.92 -17.31
N MET A 322 3.45 7.89 -18.55
CA MET A 322 2.23 7.19 -18.98
C MET A 322 2.51 6.08 -20.01
N ASP A 323 3.78 5.81 -20.31
CA ASP A 323 4.19 4.84 -21.34
C ASP A 323 3.74 3.40 -21.05
N LEU A 324 3.53 3.06 -19.78
CA LEU A 324 3.02 1.77 -19.32
C LEU A 324 1.57 1.84 -18.81
N ASN A 325 0.87 2.96 -18.97
CA ASN A 325 -0.55 3.03 -18.62
C ASN A 325 -1.35 2.07 -19.51
N TYR A 326 -2.35 1.40 -18.94
CA TYR A 326 -3.15 0.40 -19.64
C TYR A 326 -3.75 0.92 -20.96
N TYR A 327 -4.32 2.12 -20.96
CA TYR A 327 -4.93 2.69 -22.17
C TYR A 327 -3.90 3.10 -23.21
N VAL A 328 -2.70 3.49 -22.79
CA VAL A 328 -1.60 3.83 -23.70
C VAL A 328 -1.07 2.58 -24.38
N VAL A 329 -0.74 1.53 -23.61
CA VAL A 329 -0.21 0.26 -24.13
C VAL A 329 -1.20 -0.44 -25.07
N ASN A 330 -2.50 -0.32 -24.78
CA ASN A 330 -3.56 -0.93 -25.60
C ASN A 330 -4.08 -0.03 -26.75
N GLY A 331 -3.47 1.14 -26.98
CA GLY A 331 -3.86 2.02 -28.10
C GLY A 331 -5.25 2.65 -27.96
N MET A 332 -5.71 2.85 -26.73
CA MET A 332 -7.01 3.45 -26.37
C MET A 332 -6.89 4.89 -25.85
N TYR A 333 -5.66 5.43 -25.80
CA TYR A 333 -5.36 6.79 -25.36
C TYR A 333 -4.98 7.70 -26.54
N TYR A 334 -5.64 8.84 -26.66
CA TYR A 334 -5.53 9.74 -27.81
C TYR A 334 -5.13 11.17 -27.37
N THR A 335 -4.03 11.68 -27.92
CA THR A 335 -3.55 13.06 -27.67
C THR A 335 -4.13 14.09 -28.64
N GLU A 336 -4.82 13.63 -29.68
CA GLU A 336 -5.53 14.44 -30.66
C GLU A 336 -6.80 13.72 -31.13
N TYR A 337 -7.77 14.47 -31.62
CA TYR A 337 -9.00 13.90 -32.16
C TYR A 337 -8.99 13.82 -33.69
N ASP A 338 -9.22 12.61 -34.20
CA ASP A 338 -9.51 12.33 -35.60
C ASP A 338 -10.69 11.35 -35.70
N GLY A 339 -11.80 11.79 -36.31
CA GLY A 339 -13.02 10.98 -36.39
C GLY A 339 -12.84 9.68 -37.17
N GLN A 340 -11.95 9.65 -38.16
CA GLN A 340 -11.68 8.43 -38.90
C GLN A 340 -10.94 7.38 -38.06
N THR A 341 -10.06 7.82 -37.16
CA THR A 341 -9.37 7.00 -36.17
C THR A 341 -10.35 6.47 -35.12
N ALA A 342 -11.22 7.31 -34.57
CA ALA A 342 -12.27 6.87 -33.63
C ALA A 342 -13.21 5.83 -34.26
N LEU A 343 -13.67 6.07 -35.50
CA LEU A 343 -14.48 5.10 -36.24
C LEU A 343 -13.74 3.78 -36.47
N LYS A 344 -12.44 3.84 -36.79
CA LYS A 344 -11.61 2.65 -36.98
C LYS A 344 -11.54 1.83 -35.70
N ALA A 345 -11.32 2.46 -34.54
CA ALA A 345 -11.28 1.79 -33.25
C ALA A 345 -12.61 1.08 -32.94
N MET A 346 -13.75 1.77 -33.11
CA MET A 346 -15.08 1.15 -32.94
C MET A 346 -15.29 -0.04 -33.88
N ASN A 347 -14.92 0.12 -35.16
CA ASN A 347 -15.04 -0.94 -36.16
C ASN A 347 -14.16 -2.17 -35.86
N GLN A 348 -12.98 -1.98 -35.25
CA GLN A 348 -12.11 -3.09 -34.85
C GLN A 348 -12.79 -3.96 -33.79
N VAL A 349 -13.29 -3.34 -32.72
CA VAL A 349 -14.09 -4.00 -31.66
C VAL A 349 -15.30 -4.72 -32.27
N ILE A 350 -16.05 -4.03 -33.14
CA ILE A 350 -17.21 -4.60 -33.84
C ILE A 350 -16.83 -5.84 -34.66
N SER A 351 -15.72 -5.78 -35.39
CA SER A 351 -15.27 -6.89 -36.24
C SER A 351 -14.75 -8.09 -35.43
N ALA A 352 -14.23 -7.85 -34.23
CA ALA A 352 -13.78 -8.87 -33.29
C ALA A 352 -14.94 -9.55 -32.54
N ARG A 353 -16.18 -9.04 -32.68
CA ARG A 353 -17.36 -9.41 -31.87
C ARG A 353 -17.20 -9.07 -30.39
N GLU A 354 -16.34 -8.12 -30.06
CA GLU A 354 -16.22 -7.57 -28.72
C GLU A 354 -17.33 -6.56 -28.48
N THR A 355 -17.74 -6.40 -27.23
CA THR A 355 -18.88 -5.56 -26.88
C THR A 355 -18.47 -4.15 -26.47
N LYS A 356 -17.22 -3.91 -26.08
CA LYS A 356 -16.79 -2.66 -25.43
C LYS A 356 -15.66 -1.99 -26.20
N VAL A 357 -15.81 -0.69 -26.46
CA VAL A 357 -14.72 0.17 -26.95
C VAL A 357 -14.53 1.35 -26.00
N VAL A 358 -13.29 1.62 -25.64
CA VAL A 358 -12.90 2.75 -24.78
C VAL A 358 -12.08 3.73 -25.60
N LEU A 359 -12.43 5.02 -25.50
CA LEU A 359 -11.73 6.13 -26.13
C LEU A 359 -11.38 7.16 -25.05
N LYS A 360 -10.14 7.14 -24.55
CA LYS A 360 -9.63 8.06 -23.53
C LYS A 360 -8.77 9.15 -24.18
N TYR A 361 -8.93 10.40 -23.74
CA TYR A 361 -8.26 11.56 -24.34
C TYR A 361 -7.37 12.27 -23.33
N SER A 362 -6.27 12.85 -23.83
CA SER A 362 -5.24 13.47 -22.98
C SER A 362 -5.73 14.61 -22.11
N ASP A 363 -6.68 15.40 -22.60
CA ASP A 363 -7.18 16.57 -21.91
C ASP A 363 -8.64 16.87 -22.23
N GLU A 364 -9.22 17.77 -21.42
CA GLU A 364 -10.63 18.13 -21.51
C GLU A 364 -10.98 18.80 -22.85
N SER A 365 -10.05 19.51 -23.48
CA SER A 365 -10.30 20.19 -24.77
C SER A 365 -10.44 19.17 -25.90
N VAL A 366 -9.48 18.25 -26.02
CA VAL A 366 -9.52 17.17 -27.02
C VAL A 366 -10.75 16.29 -26.78
N TYR A 367 -11.02 15.95 -25.52
CA TYR A 367 -12.19 15.20 -25.11
C TYR A 367 -13.50 15.83 -25.57
N LYS A 368 -13.71 17.13 -25.32
CA LYS A 368 -14.94 17.84 -25.69
C LYS A 368 -15.17 17.80 -27.20
N THR A 369 -14.13 18.04 -27.99
CA THR A 369 -14.22 17.95 -29.46
C THR A 369 -14.54 16.52 -29.91
N ALA A 370 -13.85 15.52 -29.35
CA ALA A 370 -14.07 14.12 -29.68
C ALA A 370 -15.49 13.67 -29.36
N LYS A 371 -15.97 13.98 -28.16
CA LYS A 371 -17.32 13.66 -27.70
C LYS A 371 -18.39 14.21 -28.62
N GLU A 372 -18.29 15.48 -29.00
CA GLU A 372 -19.29 16.12 -29.85
C GLU A 372 -19.40 15.39 -31.20
N ASP A 373 -18.28 15.06 -31.84
CA ASP A 373 -18.30 14.41 -33.15
C ASP A 373 -18.61 12.90 -33.06
N ILE A 374 -18.06 12.19 -32.06
CA ILE A 374 -18.32 10.75 -31.88
C ILE A 374 -19.82 10.49 -31.66
N LEU A 375 -20.44 11.19 -30.70
CA LEU A 375 -21.83 10.93 -30.33
C LEU A 375 -22.82 11.41 -31.40
N ASN A 376 -22.45 12.44 -32.18
CA ASN A 376 -23.32 12.96 -33.24
C ASN A 376 -23.15 12.23 -34.59
N ASN A 377 -21.95 11.76 -34.91
CA ASN A 377 -21.58 11.28 -36.25
C ASN A 377 -20.96 9.88 -36.24
N GLU A 378 -19.80 9.70 -35.62
CA GLU A 378 -19.01 8.48 -35.82
C GLU A 378 -19.64 7.22 -35.23
N VAL A 379 -20.32 7.32 -34.09
CA VAL A 379 -21.03 6.19 -33.49
C VAL A 379 -22.16 5.69 -34.40
N LYS A 380 -22.84 6.58 -35.13
CA LYS A 380 -23.90 6.22 -36.09
C LYS A 380 -23.30 5.50 -37.30
N ARG A 381 -22.12 5.91 -37.76
CA ARG A 381 -21.39 5.23 -38.84
C ARG A 381 -20.93 3.84 -38.41
N ALA A 382 -20.42 3.69 -37.19
CA ALA A 382 -20.07 2.40 -36.61
C ALA A 382 -21.29 1.48 -36.46
N ALA A 383 -22.42 2.00 -35.96
CA ALA A 383 -23.68 1.27 -35.86
C ALA A 383 -24.20 0.79 -37.22
N GLN A 384 -24.06 1.60 -38.29
CA GLN A 384 -24.38 1.18 -39.65
C GLN A 384 -23.48 0.03 -40.14
N ASN A 385 -22.18 0.07 -39.83
CA ASN A 385 -21.25 -1.01 -40.15
C ASN A 385 -21.63 -2.30 -39.39
N LEU A 386 -21.94 -2.21 -38.10
CA LEU A 386 -22.43 -3.32 -37.29
C LEU A 386 -23.68 -3.96 -37.91
N ALA A 387 -24.69 -3.16 -38.28
CA ALA A 387 -25.91 -3.65 -38.95
C ALA A 387 -25.57 -4.38 -40.25
N GLN A 388 -24.70 -3.79 -41.06
CA GLN A 388 -24.34 -4.33 -42.37
C GLN A 388 -23.54 -5.62 -42.27
N TRP A 389 -22.56 -5.69 -41.38
CA TRP A 389 -21.64 -6.82 -41.27
C TRP A 389 -22.31 -8.06 -40.65
N TYR A 390 -23.30 -7.86 -39.77
CA TYR A 390 -23.98 -8.95 -39.08
C TYR A 390 -25.44 -9.14 -39.50
N HIS A 391 -25.89 -8.43 -40.55
CA HIS A 391 -27.24 -8.54 -41.10
C HIS A 391 -28.36 -8.28 -40.08
N LEU A 392 -28.13 -7.32 -39.18
CA LEU A 392 -29.07 -6.95 -38.14
C LEU A 392 -30.14 -6.01 -38.70
N THR A 393 -31.41 -6.23 -38.32
CA THR A 393 -32.52 -5.35 -38.69
C THR A 393 -32.61 -4.11 -37.82
N GLU A 394 -32.09 -4.20 -36.60
CA GLU A 394 -31.99 -3.13 -35.62
C GLU A 394 -30.63 -3.22 -34.93
N VAL A 395 -30.06 -2.08 -34.55
CA VAL A 395 -28.80 -2.01 -33.81
C VAL A 395 -29.06 -1.23 -32.54
N SER A 396 -28.62 -1.81 -31.41
CA SER A 396 -28.63 -1.15 -30.11
C SER A 396 -27.20 -0.97 -29.61
N TYR A 397 -26.93 0.20 -29.06
CA TYR A 397 -25.70 0.52 -28.36
C TYR A 397 -26.01 1.48 -27.20
N SER A 398 -25.19 1.43 -26.16
CA SER A 398 -25.19 2.38 -25.04
C SER A 398 -23.81 3.00 -24.91
N TYR A 399 -23.67 4.04 -24.10
CA TYR A 399 -22.37 4.65 -23.83
C TYR A 399 -22.30 5.27 -22.43
N ILE A 400 -21.09 5.40 -21.91
CA ILE A 400 -20.74 6.14 -20.69
C ILE A 400 -19.92 7.37 -21.10
N ASP A 401 -20.33 8.54 -20.61
CA ASP A 401 -19.68 9.85 -20.78
C ASP A 401 -18.95 10.23 -19.50
N ASP A 402 -17.69 9.80 -19.40
CA ASP A 402 -16.85 10.06 -18.24
C ASP A 402 -15.98 11.30 -18.47
N LYS A 403 -16.55 12.44 -18.07
CA LYS A 403 -15.86 13.74 -18.13
C LYS A 403 -14.68 13.81 -17.16
N LYS A 404 -14.72 13.07 -16.05
CA LYS A 404 -13.65 13.10 -15.03
C LYS A 404 -12.38 12.50 -15.60
N MET A 405 -12.51 11.42 -16.39
CA MET A 405 -11.40 10.71 -17.01
C MET A 405 -11.12 11.07 -18.47
N ASN A 406 -11.84 12.06 -19.03
CA ASN A 406 -11.79 12.39 -20.45
C ASN A 406 -12.03 11.16 -21.34
N LYS A 407 -13.03 10.35 -21.00
CA LYS A 407 -13.21 9.00 -21.55
C LYS A 407 -14.64 8.78 -22.03
N ILE A 408 -14.77 8.15 -23.20
CA ILE A 408 -16.06 7.67 -23.73
C ILE A 408 -15.95 6.16 -23.87
N THR A 409 -16.88 5.44 -23.23
CA THR A 409 -17.02 3.99 -23.40
C THR A 409 -18.30 3.71 -24.16
N ILE A 410 -18.23 2.91 -25.22
CA ILE A 410 -19.40 2.53 -26.02
C ILE A 410 -19.57 1.01 -25.96
N PHE A 411 -20.81 0.57 -25.75
CA PHE A 411 -21.19 -0.84 -25.67
C PHE A 411 -22.08 -1.23 -26.85
N TRP A 412 -21.73 -2.31 -27.53
CA TRP A 412 -22.41 -2.81 -28.74
C TRP A 412 -23.20 -4.08 -28.45
N LYS A 413 -24.44 -4.15 -28.97
CA LYS A 413 -25.27 -5.36 -28.94
C LYS A 413 -25.35 -6.00 -30.31
N TYR A 414 -25.17 -7.32 -30.37
CA TYR A 414 -25.15 -8.11 -31.61
C TYR A 414 -26.42 -8.94 -31.83
N SER A 415 -27.44 -8.74 -30.99
CA SER A 415 -28.69 -9.52 -30.97
C SER A 415 -29.91 -8.64 -31.11
#